data_AF-A0A817GFU9-F1
#
_entry.id   AF-A0A817GFU9-F1
#
_cell.length_a   1.000
_cell.length_b   1.000
_cell.length_c   1.000
_cell.angle_alpha   90.00
_cell.angle_beta   90.00
_cell.angle_gamma   90.00
#
_symmetry.space_group_name_H-M   'P 1'
#
loop_
_entity.id
_entity.type
_entity.pdbx_description
1 polymer ?
#
loop_
_entity_poly.entity_id
_entity_poly.type
_entity_poly.pdbx_seq_one_letter_code
_entity_poly.pdbx_strand_id
1 'polypeptide(L)'
;MLHVSSMLAYGFLSFILAFFNKALFEIANFRNSLVVIFSQLSFILISFHILAYFHFITLPIMTKKEAYTLLIPSIFYCFNTVLSLQALMKLNIAVYVVIKRCTPALTFILSAIVLKKQNLNIKTGLCVFTITLGAAITSIDDVSYHMESYIIGSFSVIFHSLYLLTIQRYCEQRTSNEIFYINSLLSLPMILLLMIIFTNELSNVKSYKGYNTINFWLYFLLSTVGGGLLNGTTFWCTIKNSALTTTVVGVLKSILQVFLGMFAFDRLPINNKTIIGIILSLIGGTMFSYLEYTNKHSKLGLSTTDNDSEQTS
;
A
#
# COMPACT_ATOMS: atom_id res chain seq x y z
N MET A 1 -12.82 9.55 15.68
CA MET A 1 -13.59 9.10 14.50
C MET A 1 -12.67 8.36 13.54
N LEU A 2 -13.12 7.30 12.84
CA LEU A 2 -12.36 6.80 11.69
C LEU A 2 -12.27 7.91 10.64
N HIS A 3 -11.08 8.12 10.12
CA HIS A 3 -10.91 9.06 9.02
C HIS A 3 -11.32 8.34 7.73
N VAL A 4 -12.63 8.25 7.50
CA VAL A 4 -13.21 7.64 6.29
C VAL A 4 -12.69 8.36 5.04
N SER A 5 -12.45 9.67 5.12
CA SER A 5 -11.83 10.45 4.04
C SER A 5 -10.48 9.91 3.60
N SER A 6 -9.59 9.51 4.52
CA SER A 6 -8.28 8.97 4.16
C SER A 6 -8.39 7.58 3.53
N MET A 7 -9.37 6.77 3.94
CA MET A 7 -9.66 5.47 3.32
C MET A 7 -10.20 5.61 1.90
N LEU A 8 -11.15 6.52 1.70
CA LEU A 8 -11.74 6.79 0.39
C LEU A 8 -10.68 7.34 -0.57
N ALA A 9 -9.85 8.28 -0.11
CA ALA A 9 -8.76 8.82 -0.91
C ALA A 9 -7.75 7.73 -1.31
N TYR A 10 -7.31 6.90 -0.36
CA TYR A 10 -6.42 5.77 -0.64
C TYR A 10 -7.05 4.77 -1.61
N GLY A 11 -8.29 4.36 -1.35
CA GLY A 11 -9.02 3.41 -2.19
C GLY A 11 -9.18 3.90 -3.63
N PHE A 12 -9.59 5.16 -3.80
CA PHE A 12 -9.82 5.79 -5.10
C PHE A 12 -8.53 6.01 -5.90
N LEU A 13 -7.50 6.60 -5.29
CA LEU A 13 -6.21 6.82 -5.96
C LEU A 13 -5.56 5.51 -6.36
N SER A 14 -5.63 4.49 -5.50
CA SER A 14 -5.08 3.19 -5.82
C SER A 14 -5.87 2.48 -6.92
N PHE A 15 -7.19 2.66 -6.93
CA PHE A 15 -8.05 2.17 -8.00
C PHE A 15 -7.63 2.76 -9.35
N ILE A 16 -7.54 4.08 -9.45
CA ILE A 16 -7.16 4.80 -10.69
C ILE A 16 -5.75 4.44 -11.14
N LEU A 17 -4.78 4.44 -10.22
CA LEU A 17 -3.37 4.20 -10.56
C LEU A 17 -3.15 2.85 -11.22
N ALA A 18 -3.95 1.83 -10.88
CA ALA A 18 -3.83 0.52 -11.52
C ALA A 18 -4.05 0.59 -13.04
N PHE A 19 -4.98 1.42 -13.52
CA PHE A 19 -5.22 1.62 -14.94
C PHE A 19 -4.09 2.39 -15.61
N PHE A 20 -3.58 3.45 -14.97
CA PHE A 20 -2.47 4.23 -15.51
C PHE A 20 -1.17 3.42 -15.58
N ASN A 21 -0.87 2.63 -14.55
CA ASN A 21 0.27 1.71 -14.56
C ASN A 21 0.11 0.67 -15.67
N LYS A 22 -1.09 0.11 -15.86
CA LYS A 22 -1.34 -0.86 -16.94
C LYS A 22 -1.19 -0.22 -18.31
N ALA A 23 -1.72 0.98 -18.54
CA ALA A 23 -1.55 1.71 -19.78
C ALA A 23 -0.07 2.00 -20.09
N LEU A 24 0.72 2.38 -19.07
CA LEU A 24 2.15 2.62 -19.21
C LEU A 24 2.92 1.33 -19.58
N PHE A 25 2.59 0.21 -18.96
CA PHE A 25 3.32 -1.05 -19.15
C PHE A 25 2.91 -1.82 -20.41
N GLU A 26 1.63 -1.84 -20.77
CA GLU A 26 1.10 -2.63 -21.88
C GLU A 26 0.92 -1.82 -23.17
N ILE A 27 0.39 -0.59 -23.08
CA ILE A 27 0.12 0.23 -24.28
C ILE A 27 1.40 0.95 -24.69
N ALA A 28 2.05 1.63 -23.75
CA ALA A 28 3.31 2.32 -24.04
C ALA A 28 4.52 1.37 -24.07
N ASN A 29 4.39 0.12 -23.60
CA ASN A 29 5.50 -0.85 -23.55
C ASN A 29 6.72 -0.38 -22.71
N PHE A 30 6.50 0.49 -21.72
CA PHE A 30 7.57 0.99 -20.86
C PHE A 30 7.77 0.10 -19.63
N ARG A 31 8.45 -1.03 -19.80
CA ARG A 31 8.62 -2.06 -18.74
C ARG A 31 9.76 -1.77 -17.75
N ASN A 32 10.02 -0.50 -17.44
CA ASN A 32 11.06 -0.06 -16.50
C ASN A 32 10.43 0.37 -15.17
N SER A 33 10.22 -0.62 -14.31
CA SER A 33 9.46 -0.55 -13.06
C SER A 33 10.13 0.34 -12.00
N LEU A 34 11.45 0.28 -11.88
CA LEU A 34 12.22 1.05 -10.89
C LEU A 34 12.31 2.52 -11.28
N VAL A 35 12.39 2.82 -12.57
CA VAL A 35 12.36 4.21 -13.08
C VAL A 35 11.03 4.87 -12.72
N VAL A 36 9.92 4.15 -12.82
CA VAL A 36 8.60 4.65 -12.38
C VAL A 36 8.60 4.90 -10.87
N ILE A 37 9.07 3.96 -10.05
CA ILE A 37 9.13 4.15 -8.58
C ILE A 37 10.03 5.33 -8.22
N PHE A 38 11.18 5.47 -8.87
CA PHE A 38 12.08 6.60 -8.68
C PHE A 38 11.39 7.92 -8.99
N SER A 39 10.68 8.02 -10.13
CA SER A 39 9.94 9.22 -10.50
C SER A 39 8.83 9.57 -9.50
N GLN A 40 8.13 8.58 -8.95
CA GLN A 40 7.09 8.78 -7.92
C GLN A 40 7.70 9.33 -6.62
N LEU A 41 8.84 8.81 -6.18
CA LEU A 41 9.56 9.32 -5.01
C LEU A 41 10.11 10.73 -5.25
N SER A 42 10.67 11.00 -6.45
CA SER A 42 11.09 12.34 -6.84
C SER A 42 9.93 13.33 -6.82
N PHE A 43 8.77 12.94 -7.34
CA PHE A 43 7.56 13.78 -7.30
C PHE A 43 7.13 14.10 -5.88
N ILE A 44 7.16 13.14 -4.95
CA ILE A 44 6.88 13.39 -3.53
C ILE A 44 7.85 14.44 -2.99
N LEU A 45 9.16 14.24 -3.15
CA LEU A 45 10.17 15.16 -2.60
C LEU A 45 10.07 16.55 -3.22
N ILE A 46 9.90 16.66 -4.53
CA ILE A 46 9.71 17.94 -5.22
C ILE A 46 8.45 18.65 -4.69
N SER A 47 7.35 17.92 -4.50
CA SER A 47 6.11 18.50 -3.94
C SER A 47 6.33 19.06 -2.53
N PHE A 48 7.09 18.37 -1.68
CA PHE A 48 7.47 18.90 -0.36
C PHE A 48 8.32 20.17 -0.45
N HIS A 49 9.31 20.22 -1.35
CA HIS A 49 10.14 21.41 -1.54
C HIS A 49 9.34 22.60 -2.08
N ILE A 50 8.40 22.36 -3.01
CA ILE A 50 7.50 23.40 -3.53
C ILE A 50 6.61 23.94 -2.41
N LEU A 51 5.97 23.06 -1.63
CA LEU A 51 5.13 23.47 -0.50
C LEU A 51 5.92 24.25 0.56
N ALA A 52 7.18 23.87 0.78
CA ALA A 52 8.06 24.58 1.70
C ALA A 52 8.49 25.95 1.17
N TYR A 53 8.76 26.05 -0.13
CA TYR A 53 9.06 27.32 -0.79
C TYR A 53 7.90 28.32 -0.64
N PHE A 54 6.65 27.85 -0.77
CA PHE A 54 5.45 28.65 -0.52
C PHE A 54 5.09 28.81 0.97
N HIS A 55 5.93 28.36 1.89
CA HIS A 55 5.75 28.48 3.35
C HIS A 55 4.49 27.77 3.90
N PHE A 56 3.91 26.83 3.15
CA PHE A 56 2.79 26.00 3.65
C PHE A 56 3.26 24.95 4.66
N ILE A 57 4.51 24.51 4.55
CA ILE A 57 5.13 23.53 5.44
C ILE A 57 6.57 23.92 5.77
N THR A 58 7.06 23.50 6.92
CA THR A 58 8.48 23.55 7.26
C THR A 58 9.14 22.20 6.96
N LEU A 59 10.24 22.19 6.21
CA LEU A 59 10.99 20.97 5.98
C LEU A 59 11.70 20.55 7.28
N PRO A 60 11.56 19.29 7.72
CA PRO A 60 12.32 18.82 8.87
C PRO A 60 13.80 18.77 8.56
N ILE A 61 14.60 19.19 9.54
CA ILE A 61 16.04 18.98 9.51
C ILE A 61 16.29 17.54 9.94
N MET A 62 16.73 16.69 9.00
CA MET A 62 17.02 15.29 9.28
C MET A 62 18.22 15.17 10.23
N THR A 63 17.98 14.78 11.47
CA THR A 63 19.07 14.42 12.40
C THR A 63 19.63 13.04 12.07
N LYS A 64 20.90 12.78 12.41
CA LYS A 64 21.52 11.45 12.23
C LYS A 64 20.71 10.35 12.92
N LYS A 65 20.20 10.62 14.12
CA LYS A 65 19.37 9.68 14.90
C LYS A 65 18.07 9.33 14.16
N GLU A 66 17.41 10.31 13.55
CA GLU A 66 16.19 10.09 12.76
C GLU A 66 16.48 9.30 11.50
N ALA A 67 17.59 9.60 10.80
CA ALA A 67 18.01 8.85 9.63
C ALA A 67 18.20 7.35 9.95
N TYR A 68 18.91 7.02 11.05
CA TYR A 68 19.08 5.62 11.46
C TYR A 68 17.77 4.96 11.92
N THR A 69 16.90 5.72 12.58
CA THR A 69 15.62 5.20 13.08
C THR A 69 14.67 4.88 11.94
N LEU A 70 14.61 5.74 10.91
CA LEU A 70 13.73 5.58 9.75
C LEU A 70 14.37 4.78 8.60
N LEU A 71 15.63 4.36 8.74
CA LEU A 71 16.31 3.51 7.78
C LEU A 71 15.57 2.18 7.58
N ILE A 72 15.18 1.53 8.67
CA ILE A 72 14.49 0.22 8.65
C ILE A 72 13.15 0.31 7.89
N PRO A 73 12.21 1.22 8.21
CA PRO A 73 10.98 1.35 7.43
C PRO A 73 11.25 1.75 5.97
N SER A 74 12.27 2.56 5.69
CA SER A 74 12.65 2.91 4.31
C SER A 74 13.12 1.69 3.51
N ILE A 75 13.91 0.80 4.14
CA ILE A 75 14.33 -0.48 3.55
C ILE A 75 13.11 -1.36 3.27
N PHE A 76 12.21 -1.52 4.23
CA PHE A 76 10.97 -2.29 4.02
C PHE A 76 10.09 -1.72 2.90
N TYR A 77 9.99 -0.39 2.81
CA TYR A 77 9.30 0.28 1.71
C TYR A 77 9.93 -0.05 0.35
N CYS A 78 11.27 0.04 0.25
CA CYS A 78 11.99 -0.25 -1.00
C CYS A 78 11.76 -1.70 -1.44
N PHE A 79 12.01 -2.67 -0.55
CA PHE A 79 11.79 -4.08 -0.87
C PHE A 79 10.34 -4.39 -1.23
N ASN A 80 9.37 -3.86 -0.47
CA ASN A 80 7.96 -4.02 -0.81
C ASN A 80 7.68 -3.52 -2.23
N THR A 81 8.05 -2.28 -2.55
CA THR A 81 7.66 -1.63 -3.80
C THR A 81 8.30 -2.32 -5.01
N VAL A 82 9.59 -2.70 -4.90
CA VAL A 82 10.30 -3.44 -5.95
C VAL A 82 9.70 -4.82 -6.16
N LEU A 83 9.57 -5.63 -5.09
CA LEU A 83 9.04 -6.99 -5.20
C LEU A 83 7.57 -6.98 -5.64
N SER A 84 6.78 -5.98 -5.21
CA SER A 84 5.38 -5.86 -5.60
C SER A 84 5.23 -5.60 -7.10
N LEU A 85 6.08 -4.75 -7.65
CA LEU A 85 6.00 -4.39 -9.07
C LEU A 85 6.55 -5.52 -9.96
N GLN A 86 7.61 -6.20 -9.50
CA GLN A 86 8.09 -7.42 -10.16
C GLN A 86 7.05 -8.55 -10.12
N ALA A 87 6.37 -8.76 -8.99
CA ALA A 87 5.29 -9.73 -8.89
C ALA A 87 4.14 -9.38 -9.84
N LEU A 88 3.77 -8.09 -9.95
CA LEU A 88 2.73 -7.64 -10.87
C LEU A 88 3.09 -7.90 -12.35
N MET A 89 4.38 -7.81 -12.71
CA MET A 89 4.84 -8.07 -14.08
C MET A 89 4.95 -9.56 -14.43
N LYS A 90 5.23 -10.42 -13.44
CA LYS A 90 5.44 -11.86 -13.66
C LYS A 90 4.18 -12.70 -13.43
N LEU A 91 3.29 -12.28 -12.53
CA LEU A 91 2.04 -12.98 -12.23
C LEU A 91 0.90 -12.44 -13.10
N ASN A 92 -0.05 -13.32 -13.42
CA ASN A 92 -1.34 -12.84 -13.88
C ASN A 92 -2.00 -12.00 -12.76
N ILE A 93 -2.77 -10.99 -13.18
CA ILE A 93 -3.44 -10.02 -12.31
C ILE A 93 -4.26 -10.71 -11.22
N ALA A 94 -4.98 -11.80 -11.56
CA ALA A 94 -5.80 -12.56 -10.61
C ALA A 94 -4.97 -13.14 -9.46
N VAL A 95 -3.86 -13.83 -9.76
CA VAL A 95 -2.96 -14.42 -8.76
C VAL A 95 -2.31 -13.34 -7.90
N TYR A 96 -1.83 -12.26 -8.52
CA TYR A 96 -1.25 -11.13 -7.81
C TYR A 96 -2.23 -10.53 -6.79
N VAL A 97 -3.50 -10.35 -7.20
CA VAL A 97 -4.56 -9.85 -6.31
C VAL A 97 -4.79 -10.81 -5.14
N VAL A 98 -4.80 -12.13 -5.36
CA VAL A 98 -4.96 -13.10 -4.26
C VAL A 98 -3.82 -13.00 -3.25
N ILE A 99 -2.57 -12.97 -3.71
CA ILE A 99 -1.42 -12.80 -2.80
C ILE A 99 -1.58 -11.54 -1.97
N LYS A 100 -1.97 -10.41 -2.59
CA LYS A 100 -2.21 -9.15 -1.86
C LYS A 100 -3.40 -9.22 -0.90
N ARG A 101 -4.39 -10.09 -1.13
CA ARG A 101 -5.50 -10.30 -0.17
C ARG A 101 -5.09 -11.05 1.10
N CYS A 102 -3.93 -11.71 1.12
CA CYS A 102 -3.37 -12.29 2.34
C CYS A 102 -2.67 -11.26 3.25
N THR A 103 -2.47 -10.03 2.77
CA THR A 103 -1.78 -8.96 3.51
C THR A 103 -2.40 -8.65 4.88
N PRO A 104 -3.74 -8.56 5.04
CA PRO A 104 -4.35 -8.28 6.35
C PRO A 104 -4.05 -9.37 7.39
N ALA A 105 -4.03 -10.65 7.01
CA ALA A 105 -3.67 -11.74 7.92
C ALA A 105 -2.23 -11.60 8.42
N LEU A 106 -1.31 -11.38 7.49
CA LEU A 106 0.08 -11.20 7.86
C LEU A 106 0.30 -9.94 8.70
N THR A 107 -0.37 -8.85 8.36
CA THR A 107 -0.33 -7.60 9.13
C THR A 107 -0.89 -7.80 10.53
N PHE A 108 -1.99 -8.56 10.69
CA PHE A 108 -2.57 -8.85 11.99
C PHE A 108 -1.60 -9.65 12.87
N ILE A 109 -0.98 -10.70 12.34
CA ILE A 109 0.00 -11.52 13.07
C ILE A 109 1.23 -10.69 13.45
N LEU A 110 1.84 -10.00 12.48
CA LEU A 110 3.03 -9.17 12.70
C LEU A 110 2.74 -7.99 13.64
N SER A 111 1.49 -7.53 13.73
CA SER A 111 1.13 -6.42 14.62
C SER A 111 1.38 -6.74 16.09
N ALA A 112 1.17 -7.99 16.53
CA ALA A 112 1.45 -8.40 17.91
C ALA A 112 2.94 -8.24 18.26
N ILE A 113 3.82 -8.59 17.32
CA ILE A 113 5.27 -8.54 17.50
C ILE A 113 5.79 -7.10 17.37
N VAL A 114 5.42 -6.40 16.28
CA VAL A 114 5.99 -5.09 15.94
C VAL A 114 5.45 -3.98 16.85
N LEU A 115 4.14 -3.96 17.11
CA LEU A 115 3.51 -2.96 17.98
C LEU A 115 3.52 -3.38 19.46
N LYS A 116 4.02 -4.58 19.80
CA LYS A 116 4.05 -5.14 21.16
C LYS A 116 2.68 -5.10 21.86
N LYS A 117 1.58 -5.24 21.10
CA LYS A 117 0.23 -5.26 21.67
C LYS A 117 -0.04 -6.61 22.31
N GLN A 118 -0.31 -6.63 23.61
CA GLN A 118 -0.59 -7.85 24.36
C GLN A 118 -1.95 -8.50 24.01
N ASN A 119 -2.95 -7.71 23.59
CA ASN A 119 -4.31 -8.22 23.39
C ASN A 119 -4.75 -8.10 21.93
N LEU A 120 -4.65 -9.20 21.17
CA LEU A 120 -5.29 -9.33 19.86
C LEU A 120 -6.79 -9.62 20.05
N ASN A 121 -7.65 -8.79 19.47
CA ASN A 121 -9.09 -9.01 19.52
C ASN A 121 -9.47 -10.20 18.62
N ILE A 122 -10.03 -11.26 19.21
CA ILE A 122 -10.47 -12.47 18.51
C ILE A 122 -11.46 -12.12 17.39
N LYS A 123 -12.36 -11.16 17.63
CA LYS A 123 -13.34 -10.71 16.61
C LYS A 123 -12.64 -10.15 15.37
N THR A 124 -11.59 -9.36 15.59
CA THR A 124 -10.76 -8.83 14.49
C THR A 124 -10.04 -9.95 13.75
N GLY A 125 -9.51 -10.94 14.48
CA GLY A 125 -8.89 -12.13 13.89
C GLY A 125 -9.85 -12.93 13.01
N LEU A 126 -11.10 -13.12 13.43
CA LEU A 126 -12.14 -13.81 12.64
C LEU A 126 -12.47 -13.08 11.33
N CYS A 127 -12.56 -11.75 11.34
CA CYS A 127 -12.78 -10.99 10.12
C CYS A 127 -11.60 -11.14 9.14
N VAL A 128 -10.38 -11.05 9.65
CA VAL A 128 -9.15 -11.20 8.85
C VAL A 128 -9.01 -12.63 8.30
N PHE A 129 -9.37 -13.64 9.10
CA PHE A 129 -9.45 -15.02 8.67
C PHE A 129 -10.46 -15.19 7.53
N THR A 130 -11.65 -14.61 7.66
CA THR A 130 -12.71 -14.63 6.63
C THR A 130 -12.22 -14.00 5.33
N ILE A 131 -11.51 -12.87 5.40
CA ILE A 131 -10.90 -12.22 4.23
C ILE A 131 -9.93 -13.17 3.51
N THR A 132 -9.06 -13.82 4.29
CA THR A 132 -8.00 -14.70 3.79
C THR A 132 -8.57 -15.99 3.22
N LEU A 133 -9.64 -16.52 3.82
CA LEU A 133 -10.36 -17.69 3.31
C LEU A 133 -10.99 -17.38 1.95
N GLY A 134 -11.58 -16.18 1.78
CA GLY A 134 -12.09 -15.73 0.49
C GLY A 134 -11.01 -15.61 -0.58
N ALA A 135 -9.82 -15.12 -0.19
CA ALA A 135 -8.65 -15.06 -1.07
C ALA A 135 -8.21 -16.46 -1.51
N ALA A 136 -8.10 -17.41 -0.57
CA ALA A 136 -7.70 -18.79 -0.85
C ALA A 136 -8.67 -19.49 -1.81
N ILE A 137 -9.98 -19.36 -1.59
CA ILE A 137 -11.03 -19.92 -2.48
C ILE A 137 -10.90 -19.35 -3.89
N THR A 138 -10.62 -18.04 -4.02
CA THR A 138 -10.46 -17.38 -5.32
C THR A 138 -9.28 -17.96 -6.12
N SER A 139 -8.19 -18.35 -5.46
CA SER A 139 -6.99 -18.87 -6.13
C SER A 139 -7.00 -20.36 -6.51
N ILE A 140 -8.01 -21.15 -6.11
CA ILE A 140 -7.98 -22.61 -6.27
C ILE A 140 -7.78 -23.03 -7.74
N ASP A 141 -8.37 -22.29 -8.67
CA ASP A 141 -8.35 -22.64 -10.10
C ASP A 141 -7.23 -21.92 -10.88
N ASP A 142 -6.56 -20.93 -10.28
CA ASP A 142 -5.63 -20.00 -10.95
C ASP A 142 -4.14 -20.32 -10.69
N VAL A 143 -3.82 -21.59 -10.40
CA VAL A 143 -2.44 -22.02 -10.11
C VAL A 143 -1.60 -22.01 -11.39
N SER A 144 -0.97 -20.87 -11.66
CA SER A 144 0.07 -20.73 -12.69
C SER A 144 1.37 -21.36 -12.18
N TYR A 145 2.08 -22.15 -12.99
CA TYR A 145 3.24 -22.95 -12.55
C TYR A 145 4.56 -22.15 -12.47
N HIS A 146 4.57 -20.96 -11.83
CA HIS A 146 5.77 -20.13 -11.68
C HIS A 146 6.12 -19.83 -10.22
N MET A 147 6.64 -20.84 -9.50
CA MET A 147 7.00 -20.78 -8.07
C MET A 147 7.81 -19.54 -7.67
N GLU A 148 8.76 -19.11 -8.50
CA GLU A 148 9.57 -17.91 -8.26
C GLU A 148 8.69 -16.66 -8.04
N SER A 149 7.63 -16.50 -8.84
CA SER A 149 6.76 -15.33 -8.79
C SER A 149 5.87 -15.33 -7.54
N TYR A 150 5.49 -16.51 -7.04
CA TYR A 150 4.78 -16.64 -5.76
C TYR A 150 5.66 -16.29 -4.58
N ILE A 151 6.94 -16.70 -4.61
CA ILE A 151 7.92 -16.35 -3.58
C ILE A 151 8.11 -14.83 -3.54
N ILE A 152 8.35 -14.20 -4.70
CA ILE A 152 8.49 -12.74 -4.83
C ILE A 152 7.24 -12.02 -4.30
N GLY A 153 6.05 -12.48 -4.71
CA GLY A 153 4.78 -11.91 -4.23
C GLY A 153 4.58 -12.05 -2.72
N SER A 154 4.94 -13.20 -2.15
CA SER A 154 4.81 -13.45 -0.71
C SER A 154 5.75 -12.56 0.11
N PHE A 155 7.02 -12.43 -0.31
CA PHE A 155 7.96 -11.50 0.31
C PHE A 155 7.50 -10.06 0.20
N SER A 156 6.92 -9.64 -0.95
CA SER A 156 6.34 -8.31 -1.08
C SER A 156 5.29 -8.02 0.01
N VAL A 157 4.41 -8.98 0.29
CA VAL A 157 3.36 -8.83 1.32
C VAL A 157 3.95 -8.77 2.74
N ILE A 158 5.02 -9.52 3.02
CA ILE A 158 5.78 -9.43 4.27
C ILE A 158 6.35 -8.02 4.45
N PHE A 159 7.12 -7.53 3.48
CA PHE A 159 7.74 -6.22 3.55
C PHE A 159 6.70 -5.09 3.60
N HIS A 160 5.57 -5.25 2.90
CA HIS A 160 4.47 -4.29 2.98
C HIS A 160 3.90 -4.18 4.39
N SER A 161 3.62 -5.32 5.02
CA SER A 161 3.08 -5.38 6.38
C SER A 161 4.06 -4.78 7.40
N LEU A 162 5.34 -5.15 7.28
CA LEU A 162 6.41 -4.59 8.11
C LEU A 162 6.54 -3.08 7.94
N TYR A 163 6.57 -2.58 6.70
CA TYR A 163 6.62 -1.15 6.42
C TYR A 163 5.49 -0.38 7.12
N LEU A 164 4.24 -0.81 6.94
CA LEU A 164 3.09 -0.13 7.52
C LEU A 164 3.10 -0.15 9.05
N LEU A 165 3.42 -1.31 9.65
CA LEU A 165 3.48 -1.46 11.11
C LEU A 165 4.61 -0.63 11.74
N THR A 166 5.77 -0.62 11.10
CA THR A 166 6.93 0.14 11.56
C THR A 166 6.69 1.64 11.45
N ILE A 167 6.12 2.13 10.34
CA ILE A 167 5.71 3.53 10.20
C ILE A 167 4.66 3.91 11.24
N GLN A 168 3.63 3.07 11.44
CA GLN A 168 2.61 3.33 12.45
C GLN A 168 3.25 3.52 13.84
N ARG A 169 4.17 2.63 14.23
CA ARG A 169 4.87 2.69 15.51
C ARG A 169 5.69 3.97 15.66
N TYR A 170 6.41 4.39 14.62
CA TYR A 170 7.25 5.59 14.70
C TYR A 170 6.43 6.89 14.71
N CYS A 171 5.25 6.90 14.09
CA CYS A 171 4.37 8.07 14.09
C CYS A 171 3.64 8.32 15.41
N GLU A 172 3.63 7.36 16.34
CA GLU A 172 3.09 7.58 17.70
C GLU A 172 3.92 8.61 18.50
N GLN A 173 5.18 8.88 18.08
CA GLN A 173 6.13 9.70 18.83
C GLN A 173 6.45 11.05 18.17
N ARG A 174 6.00 11.31 16.94
CA ARG A 174 6.43 12.46 16.10
C ARG A 174 5.36 12.89 15.10
N THR A 175 5.58 14.04 14.45
CA THR A 175 4.66 14.54 13.44
C THR A 175 4.69 13.68 12.17
N SER A 176 3.51 13.44 11.59
CA SER A 176 3.34 12.51 10.47
C SER A 176 4.06 12.96 9.19
N ASN A 177 4.03 14.27 8.90
CA ASN A 177 4.57 14.79 7.65
C ASN A 177 6.10 14.70 7.59
N GLU A 178 6.78 14.89 8.73
CA GLU A 178 8.23 14.79 8.82
C GLU A 178 8.72 13.37 8.56
N ILE A 179 8.04 12.39 9.17
CA ILE A 179 8.35 10.96 8.96
C ILE A 179 8.17 10.58 7.49
N PHE A 180 7.09 11.03 6.85
CA PHE A 180 6.85 10.73 5.44
C PHE A 180 7.94 11.29 4.53
N TYR A 181 8.33 12.55 4.78
CA TYR A 181 9.38 13.22 4.03
C TYR A 181 10.72 12.51 4.20
N ILE A 182 11.16 12.25 5.44
CA ILE A 182 12.44 11.60 5.73
C ILE A 182 12.47 10.16 5.16
N ASN A 183 11.37 9.41 5.30
CA ASN A 183 11.25 8.07 4.72
C ASN A 183 11.38 8.10 3.18
N SER A 184 10.72 9.08 2.53
CA SER A 184 10.81 9.24 1.07
C SER A 184 12.22 9.67 0.64
N LEU A 185 12.88 10.52 1.41
CA LEU A 185 14.23 11.01 1.17
C LEU A 185 15.27 9.88 1.29
N LEU A 186 15.13 9.01 2.29
CA LEU A 186 15.99 7.83 2.48
C LEU A 186 15.73 6.75 1.42
N SER A 187 14.48 6.59 0.97
CA SER A 187 14.11 5.58 -0.02
C SER A 187 14.62 5.90 -1.42
N LEU A 188 14.71 7.17 -1.80
CA LEU A 188 15.16 7.58 -3.14
C LEU A 188 16.57 7.06 -3.51
N PRO A 189 17.64 7.29 -2.72
CA PRO A 189 18.97 6.77 -3.02
C PRO A 189 19.03 5.24 -2.95
N MET A 190 18.21 4.60 -2.11
CA MET A 190 18.14 3.13 -2.06
C MET A 190 17.55 2.54 -3.35
N ILE A 191 16.47 3.12 -3.87
CA ILE A 191 15.89 2.70 -5.16
C ILE A 191 16.87 2.95 -6.31
N LEU A 192 17.58 4.09 -6.29
CA LEU A 192 18.63 4.37 -7.28
C LEU A 192 19.74 3.31 -7.23
N LEU A 193 20.21 2.95 -6.04
CA LEU A 193 21.24 1.92 -5.86
C LEU A 193 20.74 0.55 -6.34
N LEU A 194 19.51 0.16 -5.98
CA LEU A 194 18.90 -1.08 -6.44
C LEU A 194 18.77 -1.12 -7.97
N MET A 195 18.39 0.01 -8.57
CA MET A 195 18.30 0.15 -10.02
C MET A 195 19.66 -0.03 -10.71
N ILE A 196 20.75 0.48 -10.12
CA ILE A 196 22.11 0.35 -10.68
C ILE A 196 22.67 -1.05 -10.51
N ILE A 197 22.46 -1.69 -9.35
CA ILE A 197 23.08 -2.99 -9.02
C ILE A 197 22.32 -4.16 -9.64
N PHE A 198 20.99 -4.18 -9.50
CA PHE A 198 20.17 -5.37 -9.80
C PHE A 198 19.49 -5.33 -11.16
N THR A 199 19.57 -4.19 -11.87
CA THR A 199 18.72 -3.96 -13.04
C THR A 199 19.48 -3.19 -14.12
N ASN A 200 19.12 -3.40 -15.38
CA ASN A 200 19.69 -2.66 -16.49
C ASN A 200 18.71 -1.60 -17.03
N GLU A 201 17.76 -1.16 -16.20
CA GLU A 201 16.70 -0.23 -16.61
C GLU A 201 17.27 1.11 -17.10
N LEU A 202 18.39 1.58 -16.53
CA LEU A 202 19.07 2.79 -17.01
C LEU A 202 19.54 2.70 -18.47
N SER A 203 20.01 1.53 -18.90
CA SER A 203 20.36 1.28 -20.30
C SER A 203 19.10 1.16 -21.16
N ASN A 204 18.08 0.45 -20.65
CA ASN A 204 16.80 0.29 -21.35
C ASN A 204 16.07 1.61 -21.59
N VAL A 205 16.14 2.57 -20.65
CA VAL A 205 15.55 3.91 -20.83
C VAL A 205 16.22 4.65 -21.99
N LYS A 206 17.54 4.53 -22.15
CA LYS A 206 18.27 5.17 -23.26
C LYS A 206 17.91 4.57 -24.62
N SER A 207 17.61 3.27 -24.67
CA SER A 207 17.26 2.55 -25.90
C SER A 207 15.76 2.48 -26.19
N TYR A 208 14.92 2.90 -25.24
CA TYR A 208 13.47 2.92 -25.39
C TYR A 208 13.07 3.92 -26.49
N LYS A 209 12.30 3.48 -27.49
CA LYS A 209 11.95 4.32 -28.66
C LYS A 209 10.64 5.10 -28.50
N GLY A 210 9.87 4.85 -27.44
CA GLY A 210 8.54 5.41 -27.26
C GLY A 210 8.50 6.86 -26.74
N TYR A 211 9.64 7.48 -26.41
CA TYR A 211 9.71 8.83 -25.83
C TYR A 211 9.20 9.94 -26.77
N ASN A 212 9.12 9.69 -28.08
CA ASN A 212 8.63 10.66 -29.05
C ASN A 212 7.09 10.82 -29.05
N THR A 213 6.37 9.94 -28.33
CA THR A 213 4.91 9.96 -28.31
C THR A 213 4.37 10.75 -27.11
N ILE A 214 3.41 11.64 -27.35
CA ILE A 214 2.75 12.40 -26.27
C ILE A 214 2.02 11.47 -25.28
N ASN A 215 1.45 10.37 -25.79
CA ASN A 215 0.74 9.38 -24.97
C ASN A 215 1.64 8.74 -23.92
N PHE A 216 2.91 8.47 -24.26
CA PHE A 216 3.87 7.97 -23.29
C PHE A 216 4.05 8.93 -22.12
N TRP A 217 4.31 10.21 -22.40
CA TRP A 217 4.51 11.22 -21.36
C TRP A 217 3.26 11.45 -20.51
N LEU A 218 2.07 11.40 -21.11
CA LEU A 218 0.81 11.48 -20.38
C LEU A 218 0.65 10.31 -19.39
N TYR A 219 0.83 9.06 -19.84
CA TYR A 219 0.74 7.89 -18.96
C TYR A 219 1.84 7.88 -17.90
N PHE A 220 3.06 8.29 -18.26
CA PHE A 220 4.18 8.36 -17.33
C PHE A 220 3.94 9.41 -16.24
N LEU A 221 3.46 10.61 -16.60
CA LEU A 221 3.14 11.67 -15.65
C LEU A 221 1.97 11.26 -14.74
N LEU A 222 0.91 10.67 -15.29
CA LEU A 222 -0.23 10.18 -14.50
C LEU A 222 0.17 9.06 -13.53
N SER A 223 1.06 8.14 -13.95
CA SER A 223 1.62 7.10 -13.07
C SER A 223 2.54 7.69 -11.99
N THR A 224 3.31 8.72 -12.34
CA THR A 224 4.22 9.42 -11.42
C THR A 224 3.45 10.16 -10.32
N VAL A 225 2.52 11.02 -10.72
CA VAL A 225 1.67 11.80 -9.80
C VAL A 225 0.77 10.87 -9.01
N GLY A 226 0.08 9.94 -9.69
CA GLY A 226 -0.82 8.99 -9.05
C GLY A 226 -0.11 8.07 -8.06
N GLY A 227 1.11 7.62 -8.37
CA GLY A 227 1.93 6.82 -7.46
C GLY A 227 2.41 7.59 -6.25
N GLY A 228 2.84 8.84 -6.44
CA GLY A 228 3.21 9.72 -5.33
C GLY A 228 2.03 10.01 -4.38
N LEU A 229 0.87 10.36 -4.95
CA LEU A 229 -0.37 10.58 -4.19
C LEU A 229 -0.87 9.31 -3.51
N LEU A 230 -0.75 8.15 -4.16
CA LEU A 230 -1.08 6.87 -3.57
C LEU A 230 -0.21 6.58 -2.35
N ASN A 231 1.10 6.82 -2.45
CA ASN A 231 2.01 6.59 -1.33
C ASN A 231 1.66 7.52 -0.15
N GLY A 232 1.41 8.80 -0.43
CA GLY A 232 0.98 9.78 0.58
C GLY A 232 -0.35 9.40 1.24
N THR A 233 -1.36 8.97 0.49
CA THR A 233 -2.65 8.56 1.04
C THR A 233 -2.59 7.22 1.77
N THR A 234 -1.74 6.28 1.34
CA THR A 234 -1.47 5.03 2.07
C THR A 234 -0.86 5.32 3.43
N PHE A 235 0.15 6.18 3.47
CA PHE A 235 0.79 6.63 4.69
C PHE A 235 -0.21 7.37 5.61
N TRP A 236 -0.98 8.30 5.06
CA TRP A 236 -1.98 9.06 5.80
C TRP A 236 -3.10 8.17 6.37
N CYS A 237 -3.59 7.21 5.58
CA CYS A 237 -4.56 6.21 6.04
C CYS A 237 -4.02 5.36 7.19
N THR A 238 -2.74 4.98 7.11
CA THR A 238 -2.09 4.13 8.13
C THR A 238 -1.97 4.82 9.48
N ILE A 239 -1.63 6.11 9.48
CA ILE A 239 -1.45 6.85 10.73
C ILE A 239 -2.78 7.26 11.34
N LYS A 240 -3.74 7.69 10.52
CA LYS A 240 -5.05 8.11 11.01
C LYS A 240 -5.94 6.94 11.44
N ASN A 241 -5.74 5.76 10.85
CA ASN A 241 -6.56 4.60 11.14
C ASN A 241 -5.77 3.49 11.84
N SER A 242 -5.05 2.66 11.08
CA SER A 242 -4.04 1.70 11.50
C SER A 242 -3.47 1.01 10.26
N ALA A 243 -2.31 0.37 10.37
CA ALA A 243 -1.73 -0.49 9.33
C ALA A 243 -2.70 -1.60 8.90
N LEU A 244 -3.39 -2.22 9.86
CA LEU A 244 -4.36 -3.28 9.57
C LEU A 244 -5.57 -2.73 8.80
N THR A 245 -6.06 -1.55 9.18
CA THR A 245 -7.17 -0.91 8.45
C THR A 245 -6.76 -0.57 7.03
N THR A 246 -5.54 -0.05 6.81
CA THR A 246 -5.02 0.24 5.46
C THR A 246 -4.98 -1.01 4.59
N THR A 247 -4.55 -2.16 5.13
CA THR A 247 -4.51 -3.41 4.35
C THR A 247 -5.89 -3.97 4.06
N VAL A 248 -6.86 -3.83 4.99
CA VAL A 248 -8.26 -4.21 4.73
C VAL A 248 -8.90 -3.32 3.66
N VAL A 249 -8.70 -1.99 3.70
CA VAL A 249 -9.14 -1.09 2.61
C VAL A 249 -8.45 -1.47 1.30
N GLY A 250 -7.19 -1.89 1.36
CA GLY A 250 -6.43 -2.44 0.23
C GLY A 250 -7.08 -3.67 -0.41
N VAL A 251 -7.70 -4.53 0.41
CA VAL A 251 -8.51 -5.66 -0.07
C VAL A 251 -9.82 -5.19 -0.69
N LEU A 252 -10.55 -4.29 -0.03
CA LEU A 252 -11.83 -3.78 -0.52
C LEU A 252 -11.68 -3.12 -1.90
N LYS A 253 -10.64 -2.29 -2.11
CA LYS A 253 -10.38 -1.71 -3.44
C LYS A 253 -10.02 -2.77 -4.49
N SER A 254 -9.35 -3.86 -4.10
CA SER A 254 -8.96 -4.91 -5.05
C SER A 254 -10.18 -5.66 -5.58
N ILE A 255 -11.24 -5.76 -4.78
CA ILE A 255 -12.53 -6.31 -5.20
C ILE A 255 -13.14 -5.43 -6.29
N LEU A 256 -13.15 -4.09 -6.09
CA LEU A 256 -13.63 -3.15 -7.10
C LEU A 256 -12.81 -3.21 -8.40
N GLN A 257 -11.49 -3.40 -8.30
CA GLN A 257 -10.62 -3.60 -9.46
C GLN A 257 -10.96 -4.87 -10.24
N VAL A 258 -11.28 -5.97 -9.55
CA VAL A 258 -11.70 -7.22 -10.21
C VAL A 258 -13.05 -7.02 -10.93
N PHE A 259 -14.02 -6.38 -10.28
CA PHE A 259 -15.31 -6.08 -10.91
C PHE A 259 -15.16 -5.23 -12.17
N LEU A 260 -14.36 -4.16 -12.13
CA LEU A 260 -14.16 -3.31 -13.31
C LEU A 260 -13.26 -3.96 -14.37
N GLY A 261 -12.27 -4.76 -13.96
CA GLY A 261 -11.44 -5.53 -14.88
C GLY A 261 -12.25 -6.56 -15.68
N MET A 262 -13.27 -7.14 -15.05
CA MET A 262 -14.23 -8.03 -15.69
C MET A 262 -15.03 -7.31 -16.79
N PHE A 263 -15.58 -6.12 -16.51
CA PHE A 263 -16.31 -5.33 -17.52
C PHE A 263 -15.42 -4.73 -18.61
N ALA A 264 -14.18 -4.39 -18.29
CA ALA A 264 -13.30 -3.66 -19.21
C ALA A 264 -12.47 -4.56 -20.13
N PHE A 265 -12.19 -5.82 -19.74
CA PHE A 265 -11.22 -6.66 -20.45
C PHE A 265 -11.73 -8.02 -20.92
N ASP A 266 -12.99 -8.42 -20.70
CA ASP A 266 -13.60 -9.69 -21.15
C ASP A 266 -12.76 -10.98 -20.90
N ARG A 267 -11.75 -10.91 -20.02
CA ARG A 267 -10.68 -11.92 -19.91
C ARG A 267 -10.61 -12.63 -18.56
N LEU A 268 -11.57 -12.39 -17.65
CA LEU A 268 -11.64 -13.11 -16.38
C LEU A 268 -12.71 -14.21 -16.49
N PRO A 269 -12.35 -15.51 -16.53
CA PRO A 269 -13.33 -16.57 -16.43
C PRO A 269 -13.97 -16.50 -15.05
N ILE A 270 -15.23 -16.07 -15.01
CA ILE A 270 -16.01 -16.01 -13.78
C ILE A 270 -16.38 -17.44 -13.42
N ASN A 271 -15.66 -18.03 -12.46
CA ASN A 271 -16.08 -19.29 -11.86
C ASN A 271 -16.89 -19.03 -10.60
N ASN A 272 -17.75 -19.98 -10.22
CA ASN A 272 -18.54 -19.92 -8.99
C ASN A 272 -17.65 -19.74 -7.76
N LYS A 273 -16.44 -20.34 -7.77
CA LYS A 273 -15.45 -20.20 -6.70
C LYS A 273 -14.94 -18.75 -6.56
N THR A 274 -14.68 -18.07 -7.68
CA THR A 274 -14.25 -16.67 -7.71
C THR A 274 -15.30 -15.75 -7.10
N ILE A 275 -16.58 -15.96 -7.43
CA ILE A 275 -17.70 -15.19 -6.85
C ILE A 275 -17.79 -15.41 -5.34
N ILE A 276 -17.79 -16.67 -4.90
CA ILE A 276 -17.86 -17.02 -3.47
C ILE A 276 -16.69 -16.38 -2.71
N GLY A 277 -15.48 -16.48 -3.25
CA GLY A 277 -14.29 -15.90 -2.64
C GLY A 277 -14.36 -14.38 -2.50
N ILE A 278 -14.85 -13.68 -3.54
CA ILE A 278 -15.06 -12.23 -3.51
C ILE A 278 -16.10 -11.84 -2.45
N ILE A 279 -17.25 -12.51 -2.40
CA ILE A 279 -18.31 -12.24 -1.42
C ILE A 279 -17.78 -12.43 -0.01
N LEU A 280 -17.03 -13.50 0.24
CA LEU A 280 -16.48 -13.77 1.56
C LEU A 280 -15.45 -12.72 1.99
N SER A 281 -14.56 -12.31 1.07
CA SER A 281 -13.63 -11.21 1.34
C SER A 281 -14.35 -9.89 1.61
N LEU A 282 -15.47 -9.63 0.92
CA LEU A 282 -16.29 -8.45 1.15
C LEU A 282 -16.92 -8.48 2.55
N ILE A 283 -17.57 -9.58 2.93
CA ILE A 283 -18.18 -9.77 4.26
C ILE A 283 -17.15 -9.57 5.37
N GLY A 284 -15.98 -10.20 5.24
CA GLY A 284 -14.90 -10.04 6.22
C GLY A 284 -14.41 -8.60 6.33
N GLY A 285 -14.27 -7.89 5.21
CA GLY A 285 -13.84 -6.49 5.18
C GLY A 285 -14.88 -5.52 5.74
N THR A 286 -16.17 -5.74 5.47
CA THR A 286 -17.26 -4.91 6.00
C THR A 286 -17.44 -5.13 7.49
N MET A 287 -17.42 -6.39 7.95
CA MET A 287 -17.49 -6.72 9.39
C MET A 287 -16.28 -6.14 10.14
N PHE A 288 -15.07 -6.22 9.57
CA PHE A 288 -13.89 -5.59 10.15
C PHE A 288 -14.09 -4.08 10.31
N SER A 289 -14.58 -3.42 9.25
CA SER A 289 -14.78 -1.96 9.25
C SER A 289 -15.80 -1.55 10.32
N TYR A 290 -16.88 -2.32 10.48
CA TYR A 290 -17.86 -2.11 11.55
C TYR A 290 -17.25 -2.31 12.94
N LEU A 291 -16.50 -3.40 13.17
CA LEU A 291 -15.87 -3.68 14.45
C LEU A 291 -14.85 -2.60 14.84
N GLU A 292 -14.03 -2.15 13.89
CA GLU A 292 -13.05 -1.09 14.13
C GLU A 292 -13.75 0.24 14.46
N TYR A 293 -14.89 0.51 13.83
CA TYR A 293 -15.74 1.67 14.14
C TYR A 293 -16.29 1.60 15.56
N THR A 294 -16.87 0.47 15.95
CA THR A 294 -17.40 0.29 17.32
C THR A 294 -16.30 0.35 18.37
N ASN A 295 -15.13 -0.25 18.12
CA ASN A 295 -14.01 -0.26 19.06
C ASN A 295 -13.45 1.15 19.30
N LYS A 296 -13.36 1.98 18.25
CA LYS A 296 -12.93 3.37 18.40
C LYS A 296 -13.96 4.22 19.13
N HIS A 297 -15.25 4.03 18.85
CA HIS A 297 -16.33 4.74 19.56
C HIS A 297 -16.39 4.37 21.04
N SER A 298 -16.27 3.09 21.39
CA SER A 298 -16.24 2.66 22.80
C SER A 298 -15.09 3.28 23.59
N LYS A 299 -13.88 3.36 23.00
CA LYS A 299 -12.73 4.01 23.64
C LYS A 299 -12.93 5.51 23.89
N LEU A 300 -13.59 6.21 22.95
CA LEU A 300 -13.91 7.63 23.07
C LEU A 300 -14.97 7.90 24.16
N GLY A 301 -15.95 6.99 24.29
CA GLY A 301 -16.96 7.06 25.36
C GLY A 301 -16.37 6.84 26.75
N LEU A 302 -15.43 5.91 26.90
CA LEU A 302 -14.75 5.67 28.19
C LEU A 302 -13.86 6.84 28.62
N SER A 303 -13.11 7.44 27.68
CA SER A 303 -12.23 8.59 27.97
C SER A 303 -12.97 9.89 28.34
N THR A 304 -14.27 10.00 28.02
CA THR A 304 -15.08 11.17 28.39
C THR A 304 -15.62 11.04 29.82
N THR A 305 -16.05 9.83 30.22
CA THR A 305 -16.45 9.54 31.61
C THR A 305 -15.32 9.66 32.63
N ASP A 306 -14.08 9.29 32.28
CA ASP A 306 -12.95 9.38 33.21
C ASP A 306 -12.57 10.86 33.50
N ASN A 307 -12.55 11.72 32.48
CA ASN A 307 -12.25 13.15 32.63
C ASN A 307 -13.31 13.92 33.45
N ASP A 308 -14.59 13.52 33.35
CA ASP A 308 -15.66 14.14 34.12
C ASP A 308 -15.58 13.77 35.62
N SER A 309 -15.04 12.59 35.95
CA SER A 309 -14.85 12.15 37.34
C SER A 309 -13.66 12.82 38.05
N GLU A 310 -12.58 13.13 37.33
CA GLU A 310 -11.41 13.86 37.88
C GLU A 310 -11.66 15.36 38.07
N GLN A 311 -12.66 15.96 37.40
CA GLN A 311 -13.02 17.37 37.60
C GLN A 311 -14.01 17.59 38.76
N THR A 312 -14.56 16.52 39.34
CA THR A 312 -15.51 16.57 40.46
C THR A 312 -14.93 16.19 41.83
N SER A 313 -13.61 15.98 41.92
CA SER A 313 -12.89 15.66 43.17
C SER A 313 -11.96 16.77 43.63
#